data_AF-B6W9K5-F1
#
_entry.id   AF-B6W9K5-F1
#
_cell.length_a   1.000
_cell.length_b   1.000
_cell.length_c   1.000
_cell.angle_alpha   90.00
_cell.angle_beta   90.00
_cell.angle_gamma   90.00
#
_symmetry.space_group_name_H-M   'P 1'
#
loop_
_entity.id
_entity.type
_entity.pdbx_description
1 polymer ?
#
loop_
_entity_poly.entity_id
_entity_poly.type
_entity_poly.pdbx_seq_one_letter_code
_entity_poly.pdbx_strand_id
1 'polypeptide(L)'
;MKKRPEIYIFTFAIIILIISIIVPYDSMEFIFGKGLRPLGFTSLYLCPICGIIGSIFSVKNKNYVFLFLNILLIFTFFFTNIIGYMIY
;
A
#
# COMPACT_ATOMS: atom_id res chain seq x y z
N MET A 1 5.05 18.54 20.06
CA MET A 1 4.26 18.07 18.89
C MET A 1 3.72 16.68 19.18
N LYS A 2 2.42 16.42 19.01
CA LYS A 2 1.84 15.08 19.16
C LYS A 2 2.37 14.20 18.02
N LYS A 3 3.10 13.12 18.33
CA LYS A 3 3.58 12.19 17.30
C LYS A 3 2.37 11.57 16.61
N ARG A 4 2.27 11.71 15.29
CA ARG A 4 1.20 11.13 14.45
C ARG A 4 1.78 10.07 13.50
N PRO A 5 2.25 8.93 14.02
CA PRO A 5 2.87 7.87 13.21
C PRO A 5 1.95 7.37 12.09
N GLU A 6 0.63 7.41 12.28
CA GLU A 6 -0.35 6.99 11.28
C GLU A 6 -0.23 7.75 9.96
N ILE A 7 0.19 9.01 10.00
CA ILE A 7 0.36 9.86 8.81
C ILE A 7 1.63 9.44 8.05
N TYR A 8 2.73 9.23 8.78
CA TYR A 8 4.01 8.85 8.17
C TYR A 8 3.94 7.46 7.55
N ILE A 9 3.29 6.50 8.23
CA ILE A 9 3.11 5.13 7.71
C ILE A 9 2.27 5.15 6.43
N PHE A 10 1.15 5.88 6.45
CA PHE A 10 0.30 6.03 5.26
C PHE A 10 1.07 6.68 4.09
N THR A 11 1.77 7.78 4.36
CA THR A 11 2.55 8.50 3.35
C THR A 11 3.65 7.63 2.75
N PHE A 12 4.36 6.87 3.60
CA PHE A 12 5.39 5.93 3.16
C PHE A 12 4.82 4.85 2.23
N ALA A 13 3.67 4.27 2.58
CA ALA A 13 3.03 3.26 1.75
C ALA A 13 2.58 3.81 0.39
N ILE A 14 2.05 5.04 0.35
CA ILE A 14 1.68 5.71 -0.91
C ILE A 14 2.90 5.97 -1.78
N ILE A 15 4.02 6.43 -1.21
CA ILE A 15 5.26 6.65 -1.96
C ILE A 15 5.74 5.33 -2.59
N ILE A 16 5.76 4.25 -1.82
CA ILE A 16 6.15 2.92 -2.31
C ILE A 16 5.21 2.44 -3.43
N LEU A 17 3.90 2.65 -3.29
CA LEU A 17 2.92 2.28 -4.30
C LEU A 17 3.12 3.06 -5.60
N ILE A 18 3.43 4.35 -5.53
CA ILE A 18 3.73 5.16 -6.72
C ILE A 18 5.01 4.65 -7.39
N ILE A 19 6.04 4.38 -6.60
CA ILE A 19 7.31 3.83 -7.11
C ILE A 19 7.05 2.49 -7.81
N SER A 20 6.23 1.61 -7.24
CA SER A 20 5.98 0.28 -7.82
C SER A 20 5.19 0.29 -9.13
N ILE A 21 4.50 1.38 -9.46
CA ILE A 21 3.87 1.60 -10.77
C ILE A 21 4.93 1.95 -11.83
N ILE A 22 5.97 2.70 -11.44
CA ILE A 22 7.03 3.16 -12.35
C ILE A 22 8.08 2.07 -12.58
N VAL A 23 8.32 1.24 -11.56
CA VAL A 23 9.33 0.17 -11.62
C VAL A 23 8.94 -0.87 -12.70
N PRO A 24 9.88 -1.25 -13.59
CA PRO A 24 9.64 -2.23 -14.65
C PRO A 24 9.09 -3.57 -14.13
N TYR A 25 8.22 -4.20 -14.91
CA TYR A 25 7.51 -5.42 -14.51
C TYR A 25 8.44 -6.60 -14.23
N ASP A 26 9.58 -6.65 -14.92
CA ASP A 26 10.61 -7.68 -14.93
C ASP A 26 11.69 -7.47 -13.86
N SER A 27 11.72 -6.30 -13.22
CA SER A 27 12.72 -5.93 -12.20
C SER A 27 12.80 -6.89 -11.00
N MET A 28 11.73 -7.62 -10.70
CA MET A 28 11.63 -8.56 -9.57
C MET A 28 11.85 -10.02 -10.00
N GLU A 29 11.99 -10.32 -11.29
CA GLU A 29 12.09 -11.70 -11.79
C GLU A 29 13.33 -12.44 -11.26
N PHE A 30 14.44 -11.73 -11.07
CA PHE A 30 15.68 -12.30 -10.52
C PHE A 30 15.53 -12.77 -9.07
N ILE A 31 14.65 -12.13 -8.29
CA ILE A 31 14.49 -12.37 -6.84
C ILE A 31 13.28 -13.26 -6.56
N PHE A 32 12.17 -13.06 -7.27
CA PHE A 32 10.87 -13.69 -6.99
C PHE A 32 10.35 -14.60 -8.12
N GLY A 33 11.11 -14.76 -9.21
CA GLY A 33 10.70 -15.51 -10.39
C GLY A 33 9.66 -14.79 -11.25
N LYS A 34 9.19 -15.44 -12.33
CA LYS A 34 8.30 -14.86 -13.36
C LYS A 34 6.84 -14.58 -12.92
N GLY A 35 6.56 -14.61 -11.62
CA GLY A 35 5.20 -14.55 -11.09
C GLY A 35 4.82 -13.24 -10.38
N LEU A 36 5.79 -12.53 -9.80
CA LEU A 36 5.48 -11.45 -8.86
C LEU A 36 5.92 -10.08 -9.40
N ARG A 37 4.93 -9.30 -9.86
CA ARG A 37 5.16 -7.93 -10.32
C ARG A 37 5.39 -6.99 -9.13
N PRO A 38 6.23 -5.94 -9.25
CA PRO A 38 6.43 -4.94 -8.19
C PRO A 38 5.12 -4.34 -7.66
N LEU A 39 4.20 -3.99 -8.56
CA LEU A 39 2.87 -3.50 -8.20
C LEU A 39 2.06 -4.55 -7.42
N GLY A 40 2.14 -5.82 -7.83
CA GLY A 40 1.49 -6.93 -7.13
C GLY A 40 2.06 -7.12 -5.73
N PHE A 41 3.38 -7.13 -5.58
CA PHE A 41 4.04 -7.26 -4.28
C PHE A 41 3.68 -6.13 -3.32
N THR A 42 3.77 -4.88 -3.79
CA THR A 42 3.47 -3.72 -2.96
C THR A 42 2.00 -3.69 -2.54
N SER A 43 1.06 -3.92 -3.46
CA SER A 43 -0.37 -3.88 -3.15
C SER A 43 -0.87 -5.09 -2.36
N LEU A 44 -0.29 -6.28 -2.52
CA LEU A 44 -0.67 -7.50 -1.76
C LEU A 44 -0.04 -7.59 -0.38
N TYR A 45 1.16 -7.05 -0.18
CA TYR A 45 1.91 -7.25 1.06
C TYR A 45 2.22 -5.94 1.77
N LEU A 46 2.94 -5.01 1.13
CA LEU A 46 3.40 -3.80 1.80
C LEU A 46 2.25 -2.87 2.20
N CYS A 47 1.32 -2.57 1.30
CA CYS A 47 0.18 -1.71 1.58
C CYS A 47 -0.72 -2.28 2.70
N PRO A 48 -1.08 -3.58 2.71
CA PRO A 48 -1.81 -4.18 3.84
C PRO A 48 -1.06 -4.12 5.17
N ILE A 49 0.25 -4.43 5.19
CA ILE A 49 1.05 -4.35 6.42
C ILE A 49 1.08 -2.92 6.95
N CYS A 50 1.37 -1.93 6.10
CA CYS A 50 1.35 -0.53 6.48
C CYS A 50 -0.05 -0.06 6.91
N GLY A 51 -1.11 -0.48 6.21
CA GLY A 51 -2.49 -0.14 6.52
C GLY A 51 -2.95 -0.69 7.87
N ILE A 52 -2.58 -1.92 8.22
CA ILE A 52 -2.87 -2.50 9.54
C ILE A 52 -2.16 -1.71 10.63
N ILE A 53 -0.85 -1.48 10.51
CA ILE A 53 -0.06 -0.75 11.52
C ILE A 53 -0.57 0.70 11.65
N GLY A 54 -0.81 1.38 10.52
CA GLY A 54 -1.34 2.74 10.48
C GLY A 54 -2.75 2.84 11.08
N SER A 55 -3.60 1.84 10.88
CA SER A 55 -4.93 1.76 11.50
C SER A 55 -4.85 1.66 13.02
N ILE A 56 -3.96 0.82 13.56
CA ILE A 56 -3.76 0.68 15.02
C ILE A 56 -3.37 2.03 15.63
N PHE A 57 -2.43 2.75 15.01
CA PHE A 57 -2.05 4.09 15.48
C PHE A 57 -3.14 5.13 15.30
N SER A 58 -3.95 5.02 14.24
CA SER A 58 -5.09 5.93 14.00
C SER A 58 -6.16 5.80 15.09
N VAL A 59 -6.50 4.57 15.50
CA VAL A 59 -7.41 4.31 16.62
C VAL A 59 -6.84 4.90 17.91
N LYS A 60 -5.57 4.64 18.22
CA LYS A 60 -4.89 5.18 19.42
C LYS A 60 -4.91 6.72 19.47
N ASN A 61 -4.77 7.37 18.32
CA ASN A 61 -4.74 8.83 18.22
C ASN A 61 -6.12 9.48 18.06
N LYS A 62 -7.20 8.68 17.96
CA LYS A 62 -8.56 9.12 17.60
C LYS A 62 -8.62 9.87 16.27
N ASN A 63 -7.81 9.45 15.31
CA ASN A 63 -7.71 10.04 13.98
C ASN A 63 -8.53 9.22 12.97
N TYR A 64 -9.84 9.46 12.93
CA TYR A 64 -10.76 8.66 12.12
C TYR A 64 -10.55 8.81 10.60
N VAL A 65 -10.05 9.97 10.14
CA VAL A 65 -9.71 10.18 8.73
C VAL A 65 -8.58 9.23 8.31
N PHE A 66 -7.49 9.19 9.07
CA PHE A 66 -6.39 8.26 8.77
C PHE A 66 -6.74 6.80 9.07
N LEU A 67 -7.67 6.53 9.99
CA LEU A 67 -8.20 5.17 10.15
C LEU A 67 -8.85 4.69 8.86
N PHE A 68 -9.75 5.49 8.29
CA PHE A 68 -10.44 5.15 7.03
C PHE A 68 -9.44 5.01 5.87
N LEU A 69 -8.51 5.94 5.72
CA LEU A 69 -7.48 5.89 4.67
C LEU A 69 -6.57 4.65 4.80
N ASN A 70 -6.15 4.30 6.02
CA ASN A 70 -5.33 3.11 6.26
C ASN A 70 -6.12 1.82 6.03
N ILE A 71 -7.43 1.80 6.29
CA ILE A 71 -8.29 0.66 5.94
C ILE A 71 -8.39 0.54 4.41
N LEU A 72 -8.62 1.62 3.68
CA LEU A 72 -8.60 1.60 2.21
C LEU A 72 -7.27 1.09 1.66
N LEU A 73 -6.16 1.47 2.30
CA LEU A 73 -4.82 1.01 1.93
C LEU A 73 -4.68 -0.53 2.02
N ILE A 74 -5.38 -1.18 2.95
CA ILE A 74 -5.41 -2.66 3.04
C ILE A 74 -6.07 -3.28 1.82
N PHE A 75 -7.06 -2.62 1.24
CA PHE A 75 -7.80 -3.11 0.07
C PHE A 75 -7.19 -2.65 -1.26
N THR A 76 -6.01 -2.02 -1.25
CA THR A 76 -5.34 -1.47 -2.46
C THR A 76 -5.23 -2.50 -3.58
N PHE A 77 -4.93 -3.76 -3.27
CA PHE A 77 -4.84 -4.82 -4.29
C PHE A 77 -6.12 -5.01 -5.09
N PHE A 78 -7.29 -4.99 -4.43
CA PHE A 78 -8.56 -5.13 -5.14
C PHE A 78 -8.80 -3.94 -6.07
N PHE A 79 -8.48 -2.73 -5.63
CA PHE A 79 -8.60 -1.54 -6.46
C PHE A 79 -7.66 -1.57 -7.66
N THR A 80 -6.37 -1.90 -7.47
CA THR A 80 -5.40 -1.97 -8.56
C THR A 80 -5.78 -3.05 -9.58
N ASN A 81 -6.31 -4.18 -9.12
CA ASN A 81 -6.75 -5.25 -10.00
C ASN A 81 -8.00 -4.88 -10.81
N ILE A 82 -9.01 -4.25 -10.17
CA ILE A 82 -10.21 -3.74 -10.86
C ILE A 82 -9.80 -2.73 -11.95
N ILE A 83 -8.92 -1.78 -11.62
CA ILE A 83 -8.42 -0.80 -12.59
C ILE A 83 -7.70 -1.50 -13.75
N GLY A 84 -6.89 -2.52 -13.45
CA GLY A 84 -6.22 -3.35 -14.45
C GLY A 84 -7.20 -3.99 -15.44
N TYR A 85 -8.27 -4.61 -14.95
CA TYR A 85 -9.33 -5.23 -15.78
C TYR A 85 -10.19 -4.24 -16.57
N MET A 86 -10.22 -2.96 -16.17
CA MET A 86 -11.00 -1.94 -16.88
C MET A 86 -10.18 -1.29 -18.02
N ILE A 87 -8.86 -1.33 -17.93
CA ILE A 87 -7.94 -0.74 -18.91
C ILE A 87 -7.54 -1.76 -20.00
N TYR A 88 -7.48 -3.05 -19.67
CA TYR A 88 -7.10 -4.16 -20.54
C TYR A 88 -8.25 -5.12 -20.77
#